data_AF-A0A5J4QBQ9-F1
#
_entry.id   AF-A0A5J4QBQ9-F1
#
_cell.length_a   1.000
_cell.length_b   1.000
_cell.length_c   1.000
_cell.angle_alpha   90.00
_cell.angle_beta   90.00
_cell.angle_gamma   90.00
#
_symmetry.space_group_name_H-M   'P 1'
#
loop_
_entity.id
_entity.type
_entity.pdbx_description
1 polymer ?
#
loop_
_entity_poly.entity_id
_entity_poly.type
_entity_poly.pdbx_seq_one_letter_code
_entity_poly.pdbx_strand_id
1 'polypeptide(L)' 'MTGKYPEDIEDSNDIEPISETAELYEHFRATVDKGQTQIRVDKYLFERIVNVSRNRIQKASEAGYIMVNGNPVK' A
#
# COMPACT_ATOMS: atom_id res chain seq x y z
N MET A 1 -4.27 16.41 -39.92
CA MET A 1 -4.79 15.87 -38.64
C MET A 1 -3.79 14.84 -38.14
N THR A 2 -2.78 15.26 -37.39
CA THR A 2 -1.78 14.39 -36.78
C THR A 2 -2.26 14.05 -35.37
N GLY A 3 -2.71 12.82 -35.18
CA GLY A 3 -3.19 12.30 -33.90
C GLY A 3 -2.75 10.85 -33.72
N LYS A 4 -1.43 10.63 -33.69
CA LYS A 4 -0.74 9.49 -33.07
C LYS A 4 0.32 10.18 -32.20
N TYR A 5 0.43 9.97 -30.90
CA TYR A 5 0.67 8.73 -30.17
C TYR A 5 0.05 8.80 -28.74
N PRO A 6 0.02 7.70 -27.97
CA PRO A 6 1.21 7.35 -27.21
C PRO A 6 1.63 5.90 -27.46
N GLU A 7 2.87 5.75 -27.90
CA GLU A 7 3.58 4.49 -28.09
C GLU A 7 4.28 4.05 -26.78
N ASP A 8 3.95 4.68 -25.65
CA ASP A 8 4.68 4.53 -24.39
C ASP A 8 3.82 3.83 -23.33
N ILE A 9 3.32 2.62 -23.62
CA ILE A 9 3.00 1.69 -22.53
C ILE A 9 4.33 1.02 -22.15
N GLU A 10 5.15 1.79 -21.43
CA GLU A 10 6.37 1.29 -20.80
C GLU A 10 5.99 0.31 -19.67
N ASP A 11 6.71 -0.82 -19.67
CA ASP A 11 6.86 -1.82 -18.62
C ASP A 11 5.63 -2.64 -18.17
N SER A 12 5.33 -3.68 -18.97
CA SER A 12 4.42 -4.78 -18.61
C SER A 12 5.14 -5.95 -17.88
N ASN A 13 6.25 -5.69 -17.17
CA ASN A 13 7.05 -6.76 -16.55
C ASN A 13 6.72 -7.07 -15.07
N ASP A 14 5.75 -6.38 -14.45
CA ASP A 14 5.45 -6.54 -13.01
C ASP A 14 4.10 -7.25 -12.75
N ILE A 15 3.64 -8.07 -13.70
CA ILE A 15 2.42 -8.87 -13.55
C ILE A 15 2.82 -10.28 -13.12
N GLU A 16 2.78 -10.57 -11.82
CA GLU A 16 2.96 -11.93 -11.33
C GLU A 16 1.78 -12.85 -11.79
N PRO A 17 2.06 -14.12 -12.11
CA PRO A 17 1.02 -15.08 -12.48
C PRO A 17 0.09 -15.30 -11.29
N ILE A 18 -1.20 -15.06 -11.50
CA ILE A 18 -2.25 -15.28 -10.49
C ILE A 18 -2.31 -16.78 -10.17
N SER A 19 -1.83 -17.16 -8.98
CA SER A 19 -2.11 -18.47 -8.37
C SER A 19 -3.61 -18.58 -8.05
N GLU A 20 -4.21 -19.77 -8.20
CA GLU A 20 -5.63 -20.02 -7.85
C GLU A 20 -5.91 -19.79 -6.35
N THR A 21 -4.88 -19.77 -5.51
CA THR A 21 -4.96 -19.37 -4.11
C THR A 21 -4.35 -17.97 -3.93
N ALA A 22 -5.20 -16.96 -3.70
CA ALA A 22 -4.74 -15.63 -3.33
C ALA A 22 -4.05 -15.68 -1.96
N GLU A 23 -2.72 -15.68 -1.96
CA GLU A 23 -1.93 -15.60 -0.73
C GLU A 23 -1.92 -14.16 -0.20
N LEU A 24 -1.84 -14.01 1.13
CA LEU A 24 -1.66 -12.70 1.74
C LEU A 24 -0.22 -12.24 1.49
N TYR A 25 -0.07 -11.06 0.90
CA TYR A 25 1.23 -10.47 0.60
C TYR A 25 1.38 -9.09 1.25
N GLU A 26 2.61 -8.78 1.67
CA GLU A 26 2.94 -7.49 2.27
C GLU A 26 3.26 -6.47 1.17
N HIS A 27 2.29 -5.63 0.83
CA HIS A 27 2.48 -4.56 -0.15
C HIS A 27 3.40 -3.43 0.33
N PHE A 28 3.42 -3.19 1.65
CA PHE A 28 4.07 -2.02 2.20
C PHE A 28 4.66 -2.33 3.57
N ARG A 29 5.95 -2.01 3.70
CA ARG A 29 6.68 -2.11 4.96
C ARG A 29 7.29 -0.76 5.31
N ALA A 30 7.10 -0.34 6.55
CA ALA A 30 7.78 0.83 7.08
C ALA A 30 8.38 0.53 8.45
N THR A 31 9.61 0.99 8.64
CA THR A 31 10.27 1.01 9.95
C THR A 31 10.17 2.41 10.52
N VAL A 32 9.73 2.51 11.78
CA VAL A 32 9.62 3.78 12.49
C VAL A 32 10.89 3.98 13.33
N ASP A 33 11.53 5.13 13.20
CA ASP A 33 12.73 5.45 13.97
C ASP A 33 12.43 5.73 15.45
N LYS A 34 13.41 5.46 16.30
CA LYS A 34 13.33 5.78 17.73
C LYS A 34 13.27 7.30 17.89
N GLY A 35 12.27 7.79 18.64
CA GLY A 35 12.05 9.21 18.86
C GLY A 35 10.99 9.85 17.95
N GLN A 36 10.36 9.08 17.05
CA GLN A 36 9.18 9.52 16.31
C GLN A 36 8.09 9.98 17.31
N THR A 37 7.55 11.18 17.09
CA THR A 37 6.39 11.67 17.84
C THR A 37 5.20 10.73 17.65
N GLN A 38 4.42 10.52 18.71
CA GLN A 38 3.21 9.71 18.63
C GLN A 38 2.23 10.34 17.63
N ILE A 39 1.94 9.61 16.55
CA ILE A 39 0.90 9.95 15.59
C ILE A 39 0.06 8.70 15.33
N ARG A 40 -1.15 8.91 14.81
CA ARG A 40 -2.02 7.80 14.40
C ARG A 40 -1.42 7.04 13.22
N VAL A 41 -1.58 5.72 13.22
CA VAL A 41 -1.12 4.82 12.14
C VAL A 41 -1.73 5.20 10.79
N ASP A 42 -3.02 5.55 10.74
CA ASP A 42 -3.68 5.93 9.49
C ASP A 42 -3.04 7.17 8.86
N LYS A 43 -2.74 8.19 9.69
CA LYS A 43 -2.01 9.39 9.28
C LYS A 43 -0.58 9.04 8.83
N TYR A 44 0.13 8.23 9.60
CA TYR A 44 1.50 7.82 9.28
C TYR A 44 1.61 7.14 7.91
N LEU A 45 0.68 6.22 7.61
CA LEU A 45 0.63 5.48 6.35
C LEU A 45 0.14 6.34 5.20
N PHE A 46 -0.86 7.21 5.41
CA PHE A 46 -1.38 8.11 4.38
C PHE A 46 -0.31 9.06 3.83
N GLU A 47 0.64 9.49 4.66
CA GLU A 47 1.75 10.35 4.25
C GLU A 47 2.84 9.61 3.45
N ARG A 48 2.86 8.26 3.47
CA ARG A 48 3.90 7.43 2.86
C ARG A 48 3.41 6.58 1.68
N ILE A 49 2.14 6.18 1.69
CA ILE A 49 1.54 5.36 0.65
C ILE A 49 0.83 6.30 -0.34
N VAL A 50 1.38 6.38 -1.55
CA VAL A 50 0.81 7.18 -2.63
C VAL A 50 -0.46 6.52 -3.15
N ASN A 51 -1.43 7.31 -3.61
CA ASN A 51 -2.69 6.85 -4.23
C ASN A 51 -3.59 5.99 -3.30
N VAL A 52 -3.45 6.14 -1.99
CA VAL A 52 -4.31 5.50 -1.00
C VAL A 52 -5.07 6.56 -0.20
N SER A 53 -6.39 6.38 -0.09
CA SER A 53 -7.22 7.25 0.75
C SER A 53 -7.15 6.83 2.22
N ARG A 54 -7.33 7.79 3.14
CA ARG A 54 -7.43 7.50 4.59
C ARG A 54 -8.52 6.48 4.91
N ASN A 55 -9.66 6.55 4.24
CA ASN A 55 -10.77 5.61 4.41
C ASN A 55 -10.35 4.17 4.04
N ARG A 56 -9.52 3.99 3.01
CA ARG A 56 -9.00 2.67 2.64
C ARG A 56 -8.05 2.12 3.71
N ILE A 57 -7.17 2.96 4.26
CA ILE A 57 -6.25 2.56 5.34
C ILE A 57 -7.04 2.15 6.58
N GLN A 58 -8.05 2.91 6.97
CA GLN A 58 -8.90 2.58 8.12
C GLN A 58 -9.59 1.23 7.95
N LYS A 59 -10.24 0.99 6.79
CA LYS A 59 -10.86 -0.32 6.49
C LYS A 59 -9.86 -1.47 6.51
N ALA A 60 -8.65 -1.26 5.99
CA ALA A 60 -7.59 -2.27 6.04
C ALA A 60 -7.13 -2.57 7.47
N SER A 61 -7.06 -1.55 8.32
CA SER A 61 -6.80 -1.69 9.75
C SER A 61 -7.87 -2.54 10.43
N GLU A 62 -9.15 -2.21 10.22
CA GLU A 62 -10.30 -2.93 10.76
C GLU A 62 -10.37 -4.39 10.30
N ALA A 63 -9.96 -4.66 9.06
CA ALA A 63 -9.88 -6.00 8.49
C ALA A 63 -8.64 -6.80 8.94
N GLY A 64 -7.75 -6.20 9.75
CA GLY A 64 -6.54 -6.87 10.26
C GLY A 64 -5.38 -6.95 9.29
N TYR A 65 -5.42 -6.21 8.16
CA TYR A 65 -4.35 -6.20 7.17
C TYR A 65 -3.21 -5.23 7.48
N ILE A 66 -3.35 -4.40 8.52
CA ILE A 66 -2.30 -3.49 8.99
C ILE A 66 -1.78 -3.99 10.33
N MET A 67 -0.48 -4.26 10.37
CA MET A 67 0.18 -4.83 11.54
C MET A 67 1.32 -3.91 12.01
N VAL A 68 1.46 -3.76 13.32
CA VAL A 68 2.59 -3.10 13.96
C VAL A 68 3.24 -4.10 14.91
N ASN A 69 4.51 -4.41 14.69
CA ASN A 69 5.26 -5.41 15.46
C ASN A 69 4.51 -6.76 15.55
N GLY A 70 3.88 -7.18 14.45
CA GLY A 70 3.12 -8.44 14.37
C GLY A 70 1.73 -8.42 15.01
N ASN A 71 1.27 -7.28 15.53
CA ASN A 71 -0.07 -7.14 16.10
C ASN A 71 -0.98 -6.30 15.19
N PRO A 72 -2.22 -6.74 14.91
CA PRO A 72 -3.16 -5.95 14.13
C PRO A 72 -3.51 -4.65 14.86
N VAL A 73 -3.61 -3.56 14.10
CA VAL A 73 -3.94 -2.23 14.63
C VAL A 73 -5.42 -1.93 14.41
N LYS A 74 -6.09 -1.36 15.41
CA LYS A 74 -7.50 -0.90 15.32
C LYS A 74 -7.62 0.54 15.83
#